data_AF-A0A6V6ZKW5-F1
#
_entry.id   AF-A0A6V6ZKW5-F1
#
_cell.length_a   1.000
_cell.length_b   1.000
_cell.length_c   1.000
_cell.angle_alpha   90.00
_cell.angle_beta   90.00
_cell.angle_gamma   90.00
#
_symmetry.space_group_name_H-M   'P 1'
#
loop_
_entity.id
_entity.type
_entity.pdbx_description
1 polymer ?
#
loop_
_entity_poly.entity_id
_entity_poly.type
_entity_poly.pdbx_seq_one_letter_code
_entity_poly.pdbx_strand_id
1 'polypeptide(L)'
;MFKLYRAIWRASAGRQIILIILSIAIAGLAAVPLEFQRDIVNHLTEDNVDTDHLIYLGSGMMSVILLSLALKWLLGFRAGTLGEDMIRMIRQRLLLRSSDLGETGGTVRKGTMTTAISAEAEELGKFAGGAFSDPVVQVGTLISVIGYISSTQPGLGLIAFSMIVPQIVIVLISQRKVNTFVAERVHILRSATDKLTVEDIDAVARDIEAQFDDIYETRRRMFLWKLSAKFLLSVINGAGTVGVLMLGGYLVLQGKTDVGTVVAATSGLTRIQGPTAFLIAFYRQVSANRIKYELMLELFGPNPEQYRNPRRLS
;
A
#
# COMPACT_ATOMS: atom_id res chain seq x y z
N MET A 1 13.66 7.84 3.91
CA MET A 1 13.34 6.40 3.91
C MET A 1 14.04 5.70 5.07
N PHE A 2 15.36 5.51 5.02
CA PHE A 2 16.11 4.72 6.02
C PHE A 2 16.01 5.22 7.47
N LYS A 3 15.95 6.54 7.73
CA LYS A 3 15.85 7.09 9.10
C LYS A 3 14.54 6.67 9.81
N LEU A 4 13.40 6.75 9.13
CA LEU A 4 12.08 6.37 9.65
C LEU A 4 12.03 4.86 9.96
N TYR A 5 12.42 4.02 8.99
CA TYR A 5 12.44 2.57 9.17
C TYR A 5 13.39 2.13 10.29
N ARG A 6 14.57 2.77 10.41
CA ARG A 6 15.52 2.49 11.51
C ARG A 6 14.96 2.89 12.87
N ALA A 7 14.20 3.98 12.95
CA ALA A 7 13.54 4.41 14.18
C ALA A 7 12.44 3.43 14.61
N ILE A 8 11.60 2.99 13.67
CA ILE A 8 10.56 1.99 13.91
C ILE A 8 11.20 0.68 14.39
N TRP A 9 12.23 0.20 13.69
CA TRP A 9 12.91 -1.05 14.03
C TRP A 9 13.51 -1.00 15.45
N ARG A 10 14.24 0.08 15.79
CA ARG A 10 14.82 0.23 17.13
C ARG A 10 13.77 0.30 18.24
N ALA A 11 12.59 0.82 17.96
CA ALA A 11 11.52 0.94 18.95
C ALA A 11 10.69 -0.36 19.11
N SER A 12 10.67 -1.24 18.10
CA SER A 12 9.69 -2.34 18.03
C SER A 12 10.21 -3.68 17.50
N ALA A 13 11.53 -3.87 17.37
CA ALA A 13 12.15 -5.03 16.71
C ALA A 13 11.54 -6.39 17.11
N GLY A 14 11.39 -6.69 18.40
CA GLY A 14 10.87 -7.98 18.86
C GLY A 14 9.44 -8.26 18.39
N ARG A 15 8.57 -7.25 18.38
CA ARG A 15 7.18 -7.40 17.90
C ARG A 15 7.12 -7.41 16.38
N GLN A 16 7.98 -6.64 15.70
CA GLN A 16 8.06 -6.63 14.24
C GLN A 16 8.52 -7.97 13.66
N ILE A 17 9.42 -8.70 14.32
CA ILE A 17 9.82 -10.04 13.90
C ILE A 17 8.61 -10.99 13.87
N ILE A 18 7.77 -10.96 14.91
CA ILE A 18 6.54 -11.78 14.97
C ILE A 18 5.60 -11.41 13.82
N LEU A 19 5.42 -10.12 13.55
CA LEU A 19 4.60 -9.65 12.44
C LEU A 19 5.14 -10.13 11.08
N ILE A 20 6.45 -10.08 10.86
CA ILE A 20 7.09 -10.57 9.63
C ILE A 20 6.87 -12.09 9.46
N ILE A 21 7.02 -12.88 10.53
CA ILE A 21 6.78 -14.32 10.48
C ILE A 21 5.31 -14.61 10.12
N LEU A 22 4.36 -13.92 10.75
CA LEU A 22 2.94 -14.03 10.40
C LEU A 22 2.69 -13.63 8.94
N SER A 23 3.34 -12.57 8.46
CA SER A 23 3.24 -12.12 7.07
C SER A 23 3.72 -13.20 6.08
N ILE A 24 4.85 -13.86 6.38
CA ILE A 24 5.39 -14.95 5.56
C ILE A 24 4.43 -16.14 5.56
N ALA A 25 3.87 -16.50 6.72
CA ALA A 25 2.89 -17.59 6.80
C ALA A 25 1.63 -17.30 5.96
N ILE A 26 1.10 -16.06 6.03
CA ILE A 26 -0.05 -15.63 5.22
C ILE A 26 0.29 -15.68 3.73
N ALA A 27 1.48 -15.22 3.36
CA ALA A 27 1.96 -15.25 1.98
C ALA A 27 2.08 -16.68 1.45
N GLY A 28 2.61 -17.62 2.24
CA GLY A 28 2.73 -19.03 1.86
C GLY A 28 1.36 -19.69 1.59
N LEU A 29 0.33 -19.29 2.35
CA LEU A 29 -1.04 -19.79 2.16
C LEU A 29 -1.80 -19.10 1.02
N ALA A 30 -1.22 -18.08 0.37
CA ALA A 30 -1.97 -17.26 -0.58
C ALA A 30 -2.37 -18.00 -1.87
N ALA A 31 -1.50 -18.90 -2.35
CA ALA A 31 -1.74 -19.72 -3.53
C ALA A 31 -2.50 -21.03 -3.25
N VAL A 32 -2.48 -21.54 -2.02
CA VAL A 32 -3.07 -22.85 -1.69
C VAL A 32 -4.55 -22.96 -2.09
N PRO A 33 -5.42 -21.95 -1.89
CA PRO A 33 -6.80 -22.04 -2.37
C PRO A 33 -6.94 -22.12 -3.89
N LEU A 34 -5.95 -21.65 -4.67
CA LEU A 34 -5.94 -21.78 -6.13
C LEU A 34 -5.66 -23.23 -6.55
N GLU A 35 -4.86 -23.95 -5.77
CA GLU A 35 -4.61 -25.38 -5.96
C GLU A 35 -5.89 -26.19 -5.74
N PHE A 36 -6.57 -25.97 -4.62
CA PHE A 36 -7.88 -26.58 -4.40
C PHE A 36 -8.90 -26.21 -5.50
N GLN A 37 -8.92 -24.96 -5.97
CA GLN A 37 -9.79 -24.57 -7.09
C GLN A 37 -9.46 -25.34 -8.37
N ARG A 38 -8.17 -25.51 -8.68
CA ARG A 38 -7.73 -26.31 -9.83
C ARG A 38 -8.22 -27.74 -9.69
N ASP A 39 -7.94 -28.37 -8.56
CA ASP A 39 -8.19 -29.80 -8.35
C ASP A 39 -9.70 -30.09 -8.33
N ILE A 40 -10.50 -29.21 -7.72
CA ILE A 40 -11.97 -29.29 -7.78
C ILE A 40 -12.48 -29.22 -9.22
N VAL A 41 -11.98 -28.26 -10.02
CA VAL A 41 -12.43 -28.12 -11.41
C VAL A 41 -11.98 -29.29 -12.27
N ASN A 42 -10.76 -29.78 -12.06
CA ASN A 42 -10.24 -30.96 -12.76
C ASN A 42 -11.09 -32.20 -12.44
N HIS A 43 -11.41 -32.43 -11.16
CA HIS A 43 -12.27 -33.54 -10.72
C HIS A 43 -13.64 -33.52 -11.40
N LEU A 44 -14.22 -32.33 -11.62
CA LEU A 44 -15.50 -32.18 -12.33
C LEU A 44 -15.42 -32.46 -13.83
N THR A 45 -14.21 -32.52 -14.40
CA THR A 45 -13.99 -32.83 -15.82
C THR A 45 -13.58 -34.28 -16.07
N GLU A 46 -13.39 -35.07 -15.02
CA GLU A 46 -13.08 -36.50 -15.11
C GLU A 46 -14.34 -37.34 -15.33
N ASP A 47 -14.19 -38.50 -15.99
CA ASP A 47 -15.31 -39.39 -16.30
C ASP A 47 -15.95 -40.04 -15.05
N ASN A 48 -15.25 -40.05 -13.91
CA ASN A 48 -15.71 -40.67 -12.66
C ASN A 48 -15.71 -39.67 -11.50
N VAL A 49 -16.78 -38.87 -11.43
CA VAL A 49 -16.95 -37.85 -10.39
C VAL A 49 -17.37 -38.50 -9.06
N ASP A 50 -16.45 -38.54 -8.10
CA ASP A 50 -16.74 -38.95 -6.72
C ASP A 50 -17.21 -37.76 -5.85
N THR A 51 -18.35 -37.93 -5.18
CA THR A 51 -18.90 -36.90 -4.29
C THR A 51 -18.10 -36.77 -3.00
N ASP A 52 -17.57 -37.88 -2.47
CA ASP A 52 -16.81 -37.86 -1.21
C ASP A 52 -15.48 -37.12 -1.40
N HIS A 53 -14.81 -37.35 -2.53
CA HIS A 53 -13.60 -36.60 -2.90
C HIS A 53 -13.86 -35.10 -3.06
N LEU A 54 -14.97 -34.71 -3.69
CA LEU A 54 -15.35 -33.30 -3.83
C LEU A 54 -15.58 -32.62 -2.47
N ILE A 55 -16.24 -33.30 -1.53
CA ILE A 55 -16.46 -32.80 -0.17
C ILE A 55 -15.12 -32.67 0.57
N TYR A 56 -14.20 -33.63 0.39
CA TYR A 56 -12.86 -33.56 0.96
C TYR A 56 -12.08 -32.34 0.45
N LEU A 57 -12.04 -32.12 -0.88
CA LEU A 57 -11.39 -30.95 -1.47
C LEU A 57 -12.03 -29.63 -1.01
N GLY A 58 -13.37 -29.57 -0.99
CA GLY A 58 -14.10 -28.38 -0.54
C GLY A 58 -13.86 -28.05 0.93
N SER A 59 -13.89 -29.06 1.82
CA SER A 59 -13.62 -28.88 3.25
C SER A 59 -12.16 -28.53 3.52
N GLY A 60 -11.21 -29.10 2.78
CA GLY A 60 -9.80 -28.75 2.82
C GLY A 60 -9.57 -27.29 2.41
N MET A 61 -10.15 -26.86 1.29
CA MET A 61 -10.10 -25.47 0.82
C MET A 61 -10.66 -24.51 1.87
N MET A 62 -11.81 -24.84 2.46
CA MET A 62 -12.44 -24.01 3.49
C MET A 62 -11.55 -23.91 4.75
N SER A 63 -10.94 -25.02 5.17
CA SER A 63 -10.03 -25.05 6.32
C SER A 63 -8.81 -24.14 6.12
N VAL A 64 -8.21 -24.18 4.92
CA VAL A 64 -7.08 -23.30 4.56
C VAL A 64 -7.51 -21.84 4.49
N ILE A 65 -8.69 -21.55 3.94
CA ILE A 65 -9.23 -20.18 3.90
C ILE A 65 -9.44 -19.65 5.32
N LEU A 66 -10.06 -20.43 6.21
CA LEU A 66 -10.27 -20.05 7.60
C LEU A 66 -8.94 -19.82 8.33
N LEU A 67 -7.94 -20.68 8.12
CA LEU A 67 -6.59 -20.49 8.66
C LEU A 67 -5.96 -19.19 8.16
N SER A 68 -6.04 -18.91 6.85
CA SER A 68 -5.52 -17.68 6.26
C SER A 68 -6.21 -16.44 6.83
N LEU A 69 -7.54 -16.48 7.00
CA LEU A 69 -8.31 -15.39 7.60
C LEU A 69 -7.97 -15.18 9.08
N ALA A 70 -7.81 -16.25 9.86
CA ALA A 70 -7.39 -16.19 11.25
C ALA A 70 -5.99 -15.57 11.41
N LEU A 71 -5.04 -15.97 10.57
CA LEU A 71 -3.69 -15.38 10.56
C LEU A 71 -3.72 -13.89 10.17
N LYS A 72 -4.51 -13.50 9.16
CA LYS A 72 -4.69 -12.10 8.78
C LYS A 72 -5.31 -11.27 9.90
N TRP A 73 -6.32 -11.83 10.59
CA TRP A 73 -6.94 -11.18 11.74
C TRP A 73 -5.92 -10.99 12.88
N LEU A 74 -5.15 -12.03 13.21
CA LEU A 74 -4.10 -11.96 14.23
C LEU A 74 -3.01 -10.94 13.86
N LEU A 75 -2.56 -10.94 12.60
CA LEU A 75 -1.60 -9.95 12.10
C LEU A 75 -2.16 -8.53 12.25
N GLY A 76 -3.39 -8.29 11.81
CA GLY A 76 -4.05 -6.99 11.91
C GLY A 76 -4.18 -6.50 13.35
N PHE A 77 -4.60 -7.38 14.27
CA PHE A 77 -4.71 -7.06 15.69
C PHE A 77 -3.35 -6.70 16.31
N ARG A 78 -2.31 -7.51 16.03
CA ARG A 78 -0.95 -7.28 16.55
C ARG A 78 -0.30 -6.03 15.94
N ALA A 79 -0.48 -5.79 14.65
CA ALA A 79 0.02 -4.60 13.96
C ALA A 79 -0.69 -3.33 14.46
N GLY A 80 -2.02 -3.39 14.66
CA GLY A 80 -2.80 -2.29 15.24
C GLY A 80 -2.36 -1.94 16.66
N THR A 81 -2.19 -2.95 17.52
CA THR A 81 -1.68 -2.76 18.89
C THR A 81 -0.28 -2.16 18.90
N LEU A 82 0.61 -2.61 18.00
CA LEU A 82 1.93 -2.03 17.85
C LEU A 82 1.86 -0.57 17.41
N GLY A 83 0.94 -0.25 16.49
CA GLY A 83 0.70 1.13 16.05
C GLY A 83 0.31 2.04 17.21
N GLU A 84 -0.65 1.62 18.05
CA GLU A 84 -1.08 2.37 19.24
C GLU A 84 0.07 2.60 20.23
N ASP A 85 0.92 1.60 20.47
CA ASP A 85 2.09 1.76 21.33
C ASP A 85 3.11 2.77 20.75
N MET A 86 3.25 2.83 19.42
CA MET A 86 4.06 3.85 18.76
C MET A 86 3.43 5.24 18.88
N ILE A 87 2.11 5.37 18.73
CA ILE A 87 1.40 6.64 18.93
C ILE A 87 1.61 7.14 20.36
N ARG A 88 1.41 6.26 21.35
CA ARG A 88 1.63 6.58 22.76
C ARG A 88 3.07 7.05 23.02
N MET A 89 4.06 6.36 22.46
CA MET A 89 5.47 6.73 22.59
C MET A 89 5.75 8.11 21.97
N ILE A 90 5.24 8.37 20.75
CA ILE A 90 5.44 9.66 20.07
C ILE A 90 4.80 10.80 20.87
N ARG A 91 3.54 10.61 21.32
CA ARG A 91 2.82 11.60 22.13
C ARG A 91 3.55 11.93 23.42
N GLN A 92 4.05 10.93 24.14
CA GLN A 92 4.83 11.15 25.37
C GLN A 92 6.10 11.97 25.12
N ARG A 93 6.83 11.69 24.03
CA ARG A 93 8.03 12.46 23.67
C ARG A 93 7.72 13.90 23.28
N LEU A 94 6.65 14.11 22.52
CA LEU A 94 6.22 15.45 22.13
C LEU A 94 5.75 16.26 23.35
N LEU A 95 5.05 15.64 24.31
CA LEU A 95 4.65 16.31 25.55
C LEU A 95 5.87 16.77 26.36
N LEU A 96 6.88 15.92 26.55
CA LEU A 96 8.14 16.31 27.22
C LEU A 96 8.86 17.45 26.49
N ARG A 97 8.88 17.44 25.16
CA ARG A 97 9.47 18.54 24.39
C ARG A 97 8.67 19.84 24.56
N SER A 98 7.34 19.74 24.65
CA SER A 98 6.47 20.90 24.81
C SER A 98 6.62 21.56 26.19
N SER A 99 6.86 20.78 27.25
CA SER A 99 7.18 21.31 28.58
C SER A 99 8.52 22.04 28.58
N ASP A 100 9.58 21.44 28.02
CA ASP A 100 10.90 22.07 27.96
C ASP A 100 10.89 23.39 27.19
N LEU A 101 10.14 23.47 26.07
CA LEU A 101 9.98 24.69 25.29
C LEU A 101 9.23 25.79 26.06
N GLY A 102 8.27 25.40 26.90
CA GLY A 102 7.56 26.32 27.80
C GLY A 102 8.46 26.92 28.87
N GLU A 103 9.41 26.14 29.40
CA GLU A 103 10.37 26.60 30.41
C GLU A 103 11.52 27.41 29.81
N THR A 104 11.97 27.08 28.58
CA THR A 104 13.10 27.75 27.90
C THR A 104 12.69 28.94 27.03
N GLY A 105 11.39 29.26 26.93
CA GLY A 105 10.89 30.38 26.12
C GLY A 105 11.01 30.18 24.60
N GLY A 106 11.11 28.93 24.14
CA GLY A 106 11.33 28.61 22.73
C GLY A 106 10.14 28.98 21.82
N THR A 107 10.44 29.51 20.63
CA THR A 107 9.49 30.14 19.70
C THR A 107 8.68 29.18 18.82
N VAL A 108 8.48 27.92 19.22
CA VAL A 108 7.62 27.00 18.44
C VAL A 108 6.16 27.37 18.68
N ARG A 109 5.45 27.71 17.60
CA ARG A 109 4.03 28.11 17.65
C ARG A 109 3.20 26.98 18.28
N LYS A 110 2.53 27.26 19.42
CA LYS A 110 1.72 26.28 20.18
C LYS A 110 0.79 25.43 19.30
N GLY A 111 0.19 26.02 18.26
CA GLY A 111 -0.69 25.32 17.32
C GLY A 111 0.00 24.27 16.44
N THR A 112 1.28 24.44 16.11
CA THR A 112 2.07 23.45 15.37
C THR A 112 2.33 22.21 16.25
N MET A 113 2.61 22.42 17.54
CA MET A 113 2.84 21.32 18.48
C MET A 113 1.58 20.52 18.76
N THR A 114 0.41 21.17 18.88
CA THR A 114 -0.88 20.49 19.04
C THR A 114 -1.24 19.63 17.83
N THR A 115 -1.01 20.14 16.62
CA THR A 115 -1.23 19.38 15.36
C THR A 115 -0.31 18.16 15.27
N ALA A 116 0.96 18.33 15.65
CA ALA A 116 1.93 17.24 15.69
C ALA A 116 1.57 16.14 16.71
N ILE A 117 1.12 16.51 17.91
CA ILE A 117 0.71 15.58 18.98
C ILE A 117 -0.54 14.78 18.59
N SER A 118 -1.48 15.42 17.89
CA SER A 118 -2.75 14.78 17.53
C SER A 118 -2.64 14.00 16.22
N ALA A 119 -2.54 14.69 15.09
CA ALA A 119 -2.71 14.11 13.76
C ALA A 119 -1.44 13.43 13.22
N GLU A 120 -0.28 14.06 13.37
CA GLU A 120 0.96 13.52 12.80
C GLU A 120 1.46 12.29 13.58
N ALA A 121 1.35 12.32 14.90
CA ALA A 121 1.68 11.18 15.75
C ALA A 121 0.80 9.96 15.45
N GLU A 122 -0.50 10.18 15.25
CA GLU A 122 -1.45 9.13 14.90
C GLU A 122 -1.11 8.49 13.55
N GLU A 123 -0.85 9.29 12.53
CA GLU A 123 -0.54 8.79 11.18
C GLU A 123 0.79 8.04 11.12
N LEU A 124 1.83 8.55 11.80
CA LEU A 124 3.13 7.90 11.90
C LEU A 124 3.06 6.60 12.71
N GLY A 125 2.32 6.58 13.81
CA GLY A 125 2.16 5.40 14.64
C GLY A 125 1.35 4.31 13.95
N LYS A 126 0.22 4.64 13.29
CA LYS A 126 -0.54 3.69 12.47
C LYS A 126 0.31 3.09 11.36
N PHE A 127 1.10 3.91 10.66
CA PHE A 127 2.03 3.43 9.64
C PHE A 127 3.11 2.51 10.22
N ALA A 128 3.66 2.83 11.40
CA ALA A 128 4.70 2.03 12.04
C ALA A 128 4.23 0.61 12.40
N GLY A 129 2.93 0.42 12.69
CA GLY A 129 2.34 -0.89 12.94
C GLY A 129 2.47 -1.84 11.74
N GLY A 130 2.18 -1.35 10.52
CA GLY A 130 2.21 -2.13 9.27
C GLY A 130 3.48 -2.00 8.42
N ALA A 131 4.44 -1.17 8.83
CA ALA A 131 5.55 -0.71 7.98
C ALA A 131 6.38 -1.83 7.33
N PHE A 132 6.52 -2.98 8.00
CA PHE A 132 7.23 -4.16 7.50
C PHE A 132 6.29 -5.29 7.12
N SER A 133 5.26 -5.55 7.93
CA SER A 133 4.34 -6.66 7.70
C SER A 133 3.56 -6.53 6.40
N ASP A 134 3.10 -5.33 6.07
CA ASP A 134 2.19 -5.14 4.95
C ASP A 134 2.90 -5.35 3.61
N PRO A 135 4.10 -4.78 3.36
CA PRO A 135 4.88 -5.11 2.18
C PRO A 135 5.20 -6.60 2.08
N VAL A 136 5.56 -7.24 3.20
CA VAL A 136 5.90 -8.67 3.21
C VAL A 136 4.69 -9.53 2.84
N VAL A 137 3.50 -9.23 3.37
CA VAL A 137 2.26 -9.94 2.98
C VAL A 137 1.99 -9.75 1.50
N GLN A 138 2.03 -8.51 0.99
CA GLN A 138 1.63 -8.26 -0.40
C GLN A 138 2.64 -8.79 -1.40
N VAL A 139 3.94 -8.52 -1.21
CA VAL A 139 4.99 -9.05 -2.09
C VAL A 139 5.03 -10.57 -1.99
N GLY A 140 4.94 -11.14 -0.79
CA GLY A 140 4.88 -12.59 -0.60
C GLY A 140 3.65 -13.22 -1.26
N THR A 141 2.49 -12.56 -1.21
CA THR A 141 1.28 -13.00 -1.93
C THR A 141 1.51 -12.99 -3.43
N LEU A 142 2.11 -11.93 -3.99
CA LEU A 142 2.44 -11.88 -5.42
C LEU A 142 3.39 -13.02 -5.81
N ILE A 143 4.48 -13.22 -5.05
CA ILE A 143 5.45 -14.29 -5.30
C ILE A 143 4.77 -15.66 -5.21
N SER A 144 3.94 -15.90 -4.19
CA SER A 144 3.23 -17.17 -4.01
C SER A 144 2.29 -17.45 -5.17
N VAL A 145 1.46 -16.46 -5.56
CA VAL A 145 0.48 -16.63 -6.64
C VAL A 145 1.16 -16.79 -8.00
N ILE A 146 2.13 -15.93 -8.34
CA ILE A 146 2.86 -16.04 -9.62
C ILE A 146 3.68 -17.32 -9.65
N GLY A 147 4.32 -17.68 -8.53
CA GLY A 147 5.10 -18.91 -8.39
C GLY A 147 4.23 -20.14 -8.62
N TYR A 148 3.05 -20.18 -8.01
CA TYR A 148 2.06 -21.24 -8.24
C TYR A 148 1.61 -21.31 -9.71
N ILE A 149 1.20 -20.20 -10.31
CA ILE A 149 0.78 -20.18 -11.72
C ILE A 149 1.93 -20.68 -12.62
N SER A 150 3.15 -20.20 -12.38
CA SER A 150 4.34 -20.58 -13.14
C SER A 150 4.71 -22.06 -12.96
N SER A 151 4.54 -22.63 -11.77
CA SER A 151 4.78 -24.05 -11.53
C SER A 151 3.72 -24.95 -12.15
N THR A 152 2.46 -24.49 -12.23
CA THR A 152 1.39 -25.25 -12.89
C THR A 152 1.52 -25.25 -14.42
N GLN A 153 1.77 -24.07 -15.01
CA GLN A 153 2.00 -23.94 -16.44
C GLN A 153 2.89 -22.71 -16.72
N PRO A 154 4.17 -22.88 -17.10
CA PRO A 154 5.10 -21.77 -17.29
C PRO A 154 4.63 -20.71 -18.29
N GLY A 155 3.88 -21.11 -19.33
CA GLY A 155 3.32 -20.17 -20.31
C GLY A 155 2.32 -19.18 -19.68
N LEU A 156 1.48 -19.65 -18.76
CA LEU A 156 0.53 -18.79 -18.03
C LEU A 156 1.26 -17.94 -16.99
N GLY A 157 2.31 -18.48 -16.38
CA GLY A 157 3.19 -17.75 -15.46
C GLY A 157 3.88 -16.55 -16.11
N LEU A 158 4.33 -16.73 -17.37
CA LEU A 158 4.94 -15.64 -18.15
C LEU A 158 3.95 -14.51 -18.43
N ILE A 159 2.68 -14.84 -18.72
CA ILE A 159 1.62 -13.83 -18.86
C ILE A 159 1.47 -13.05 -17.55
N ALA A 160 1.31 -13.74 -16.41
CA ALA A 160 1.19 -13.08 -15.11
C ALA A 160 2.39 -12.16 -14.79
N PHE A 161 3.61 -12.61 -15.09
CA PHE A 161 4.82 -11.81 -14.89
C PHE A 161 4.88 -10.59 -15.82
N SER A 162 4.59 -10.78 -17.11
CA SER A 162 4.60 -9.71 -18.12
C SER A 162 3.54 -8.63 -17.86
N MET A 163 2.50 -8.91 -17.09
CA MET A 163 1.52 -7.91 -16.66
C MET A 163 2.06 -7.00 -15.56
N ILE A 164 2.81 -7.53 -14.60
CA ILE A 164 3.23 -6.76 -13.41
C ILE A 164 4.26 -5.70 -13.77
N VAL A 165 5.21 -6.02 -14.66
CA VAL A 165 6.26 -5.08 -15.08
C VAL A 165 5.71 -3.75 -15.61
N PRO A 166 4.82 -3.71 -16.62
CA PRO A 166 4.24 -2.46 -17.12
C PRO A 166 3.34 -1.78 -16.08
N GLN A 167 2.67 -2.52 -15.19
CA GLN A 167 1.88 -1.92 -14.11
C GLN A 167 2.75 -1.10 -13.16
N ILE A 168 3.91 -1.62 -12.76
CA ILE A 168 4.87 -0.89 -11.93
C ILE A 168 5.35 0.37 -12.65
N VAL A 169 5.70 0.28 -13.93
CA VAL A 169 6.19 1.42 -14.73
C VAL A 169 5.13 2.52 -14.84
N ILE A 170 3.88 2.17 -15.18
CA ILE A 170 2.76 3.13 -15.29
C ILE A 170 2.56 3.88 -13.97
N VAL A 171 2.63 3.17 -12.84
CA VAL A 171 2.47 3.77 -11.51
C VAL A 171 3.59 4.74 -11.21
N LEU A 172 4.84 4.34 -11.42
CA LEU A 172 6.00 5.19 -11.13
C LEU A 172 5.94 6.50 -11.93
N ILE A 173 5.57 6.41 -13.21
CA ILE A 173 5.41 7.59 -14.08
C ILE A 173 4.23 8.44 -13.62
N SER A 174 3.07 7.85 -13.38
CA SER A 174 1.86 8.55 -12.94
C SER A 174 2.11 9.30 -11.62
N GLN A 175 2.81 8.68 -10.67
CA GLN A 175 3.10 9.29 -9.38
C GLN A 175 4.03 10.51 -9.49
N ARG A 176 5.08 10.43 -10.33
CA ARG A 176 5.97 11.59 -10.56
C ARG A 176 5.17 12.76 -11.13
N LYS A 177 4.30 12.50 -12.10
CA LYS A 177 3.51 13.55 -12.75
C LYS A 177 2.46 14.17 -11.82
N VAL A 178 1.78 13.34 -11.01
CA VAL A 178 0.84 13.82 -9.98
C VAL A 178 1.56 14.68 -8.95
N ASN A 179 2.76 14.29 -8.49
CA ASN A 179 3.53 15.10 -7.55
C ASN A 179 3.91 16.46 -8.14
N THR A 180 4.30 16.52 -9.42
CA THR A 180 4.56 17.80 -10.11
C THR A 180 3.32 18.68 -10.13
N PHE A 181 2.16 18.13 -10.52
CA PHE A 181 0.91 18.90 -10.57
C PHE A 181 0.43 19.39 -9.19
N VAL A 182 0.66 18.59 -8.13
CA VAL A 182 0.34 19.02 -6.76
C VAL A 182 1.25 20.18 -6.33
N ALA A 183 2.54 20.13 -6.66
CA ALA A 183 3.48 21.21 -6.36
C ALA A 183 3.12 22.50 -7.13
N GLU A 184 2.80 22.37 -8.41
CA GLU A 184 2.35 23.47 -9.27
C GLU A 184 1.07 24.12 -8.73
N ARG A 185 0.07 23.32 -8.34
CA ARG A 185 -1.15 23.81 -7.69
C ARG A 185 -0.87 24.60 -6.41
N VAL A 186 0.02 24.11 -5.56
CA VAL A 186 0.37 24.80 -4.30
C VAL A 186 1.06 26.13 -4.59
N HIS A 187 1.92 26.18 -5.61
CA HIS A 187 2.57 27.42 -6.05
C HIS A 187 1.54 28.45 -6.54
N ILE A 188 0.64 28.05 -7.45
CA ILE A 188 -0.42 28.92 -7.99
C ILE A 188 -1.31 29.47 -6.86
N LEU A 189 -1.71 28.62 -5.92
CA LEU A 189 -2.57 29.02 -4.80
C LEU A 189 -1.87 30.02 -3.85
N ARG A 190 -0.57 29.85 -3.61
CA ARG A 190 0.22 30.80 -2.81
C ARG A 190 0.35 32.15 -3.50
N SER A 191 0.69 32.17 -4.79
CA SER A 191 0.78 33.43 -5.55
C SER A 191 -0.56 34.16 -5.63
N ALA A 192 -1.68 33.43 -5.72
CA ALA A 192 -3.03 34.03 -5.70
C ALA A 192 -3.33 34.68 -4.34
N THR A 193 -2.96 34.01 -3.24
CA THR A 193 -3.18 34.51 -1.88
C THR A 193 -2.35 35.76 -1.60
N ASP A 194 -1.08 35.78 -2.02
CA ASP A 194 -0.20 36.93 -1.82
C ASP A 194 -0.71 38.17 -2.57
N LYS A 195 -1.24 38.00 -3.79
CA LYS A 195 -1.85 39.09 -4.59
C LYS A 195 -3.13 39.66 -3.96
N LEU A 196 -3.96 38.82 -3.34
CA LEU A 196 -5.20 39.23 -2.65
C LEU A 196 -4.94 40.12 -1.41
N THR A 197 -3.74 40.05 -0.82
CA THR A 197 -3.37 40.85 0.35
C THR A 197 -2.87 42.26 0.02
N VAL A 198 -2.65 42.60 -1.26
CA VAL A 198 -1.85 43.78 -1.64
C VAL A 198 -2.63 44.92 -2.35
N GLU A 199 -3.73 44.69 -3.07
CA GLU A 199 -4.41 45.77 -3.84
C GLU A 199 -5.95 45.65 -4.00
N ASP A 200 -6.60 46.80 -4.28
CA ASP A 200 -8.04 47.06 -4.43
C ASP A 200 -8.81 46.03 -5.29
N ILE A 201 -9.92 45.54 -4.75
CA ILE A 201 -10.71 44.37 -5.19
C ILE A 201 -11.23 44.46 -6.64
N ASP A 202 -11.46 45.66 -7.17
CA ASP A 202 -12.08 45.87 -8.49
C ASP A 202 -11.10 45.75 -9.68
N ALA A 203 -9.80 46.01 -9.49
CA ALA A 203 -8.78 45.85 -10.55
C ALA A 203 -8.34 44.38 -10.70
N VAL A 204 -8.51 43.59 -9.65
CA VAL A 204 -7.98 42.22 -9.49
C VAL A 204 -8.95 41.14 -10.01
N ALA A 205 -10.23 41.48 -10.25
CA ALA A 205 -11.27 40.54 -10.68
C ALA A 205 -10.91 39.76 -11.97
N ARG A 206 -10.36 40.43 -13.00
CA ARG A 206 -9.94 39.77 -14.25
C ARG A 206 -8.69 38.90 -14.10
N ASP A 207 -7.76 39.30 -13.22
CA ASP A 207 -6.51 38.56 -12.96
C ASP A 207 -6.78 37.32 -12.08
N ILE A 208 -7.81 37.36 -11.24
CA ILE A 208 -8.34 36.22 -10.47
C ILE A 208 -9.08 35.23 -11.36
N GLU A 209 -9.89 35.71 -12.31
CA GLU A 209 -10.64 34.86 -13.24
C GLU A 209 -9.69 34.03 -14.12
N ALA A 210 -8.62 34.64 -14.66
CA ALA A 210 -7.56 33.94 -15.38
C ALA A 210 -6.83 32.89 -14.52
N GLN A 211 -6.57 33.19 -13.24
CA GLN A 211 -5.97 32.23 -12.31
C GLN A 211 -6.90 31.04 -11.99
N PHE A 212 -8.22 31.26 -11.94
CA PHE A 212 -9.17 30.16 -11.78
C PHE A 212 -9.20 29.24 -13.01
N ASP A 213 -9.09 29.80 -14.21
CA ASP A 213 -8.99 29.02 -15.45
C ASP A 213 -7.69 28.20 -15.50
N ASP A 214 -6.55 28.76 -15.09
CA ASP A 214 -5.28 28.03 -15.00
C ASP A 214 -5.34 26.86 -14.00
N ILE A 215 -6.00 27.07 -12.85
CA ILE A 215 -6.25 26.01 -11.86
C ILE A 215 -7.16 24.93 -12.47
N TYR A 216 -8.20 25.32 -13.20
CA TYR A 216 -9.10 24.40 -13.87
C TYR A 216 -8.39 23.57 -14.94
N GLU A 217 -7.62 24.19 -15.82
CA GLU A 217 -6.83 23.53 -16.87
C GLU A 217 -5.80 22.54 -16.28
N THR A 218 -5.13 22.94 -15.20
CA THR A 218 -4.20 22.08 -14.47
C THR A 218 -4.91 20.87 -13.87
N ARG A 219 -6.09 21.08 -13.26
CA ARG A 219 -6.93 19.99 -12.73
C ARG A 219 -7.43 19.08 -13.84
N ARG A 220 -7.84 19.62 -14.99
CA ARG A 220 -8.29 18.86 -16.16
C ARG A 220 -7.17 17.96 -16.68
N ARG A 221 -5.96 18.50 -16.86
CA ARG A 221 -4.76 17.73 -17.27
C ARG A 221 -4.42 16.64 -16.25
N MET A 222 -4.43 16.96 -14.96
CA MET A 222 -4.20 15.98 -13.88
C MET A 222 -5.25 14.86 -13.90
N PHE A 223 -6.52 15.20 -14.09
CA PHE A 223 -7.62 14.24 -14.15
C PHE A 223 -7.49 13.31 -15.37
N LEU A 224 -7.22 13.88 -16.54
CA LEU A 224 -7.00 13.11 -17.77
C LEU A 224 -5.84 12.12 -17.58
N TRP A 225 -4.69 12.57 -17.07
CA TRP A 225 -3.55 11.68 -16.77
C TRP A 225 -3.90 10.55 -15.79
N LYS A 226 -4.63 10.87 -14.71
CA LYS A 226 -5.06 9.87 -13.72
C LYS A 226 -6.01 8.84 -14.35
N LEU A 227 -6.96 9.29 -15.17
CA LEU A 227 -7.93 8.41 -15.82
C LEU A 227 -7.25 7.55 -16.89
N SER A 228 -6.34 8.11 -17.69
CA SER A 228 -5.55 7.37 -18.68
C SER A 228 -4.66 6.30 -18.03
N ALA A 229 -4.01 6.60 -16.91
CA ALA A 229 -3.22 5.60 -16.17
C ALA A 229 -4.11 4.46 -15.63
N LYS A 230 -5.29 4.80 -15.09
CA LYS A 230 -6.27 3.81 -14.64
C LYS A 230 -6.77 2.95 -15.80
N PHE A 231 -7.06 3.58 -16.95
CA PHE A 231 -7.48 2.89 -18.16
C PHE A 231 -6.42 1.90 -18.64
N LEU A 232 -5.15 2.33 -18.76
CA LEU A 232 -4.04 1.44 -19.16
C LEU A 232 -3.87 0.27 -18.20
N LEU A 233 -3.97 0.51 -16.89
CA LEU A 233 -3.92 -0.55 -15.88
C LEU A 233 -5.06 -1.58 -16.08
N SER A 234 -6.29 -1.10 -16.31
CA SER A 234 -7.42 -1.97 -16.61
C SER A 234 -7.26 -2.73 -17.93
N VAL A 235 -6.69 -2.10 -18.97
CA VAL A 235 -6.40 -2.77 -20.25
C VAL A 235 -5.40 -3.90 -20.06
N ILE A 236 -4.33 -3.68 -19.28
CA ILE A 236 -3.35 -4.75 -18.96
C ILE A 236 -4.04 -5.91 -18.24
N ASN A 237 -4.89 -5.62 -17.25
CA ASN A 237 -5.63 -6.66 -16.53
C ASN A 237 -6.58 -7.46 -17.44
N GLY A 238 -7.29 -6.77 -18.33
CA GLY A 238 -8.17 -7.41 -19.31
C GLY A 238 -7.38 -8.26 -20.31
N ALA A 239 -6.32 -7.70 -20.90
CA ALA A 239 -5.44 -8.40 -21.84
C ALA A 239 -4.80 -9.64 -21.21
N GLY A 240 -4.40 -9.56 -19.94
CA GLY A 240 -3.90 -10.70 -19.18
C GLY A 240 -4.92 -11.82 -19.02
N THR A 241 -6.16 -11.47 -18.66
CA THR A 241 -7.27 -12.42 -18.52
C THR A 241 -7.57 -13.12 -19.86
N VAL A 242 -7.68 -12.34 -20.94
CA VAL A 242 -7.88 -12.87 -22.29
C VAL A 242 -6.69 -13.76 -22.69
N GLY A 243 -5.47 -13.32 -22.42
CA GLY A 243 -4.25 -14.07 -22.71
C GLY A 243 -4.22 -15.43 -22.01
N VAL A 244 -4.55 -15.48 -20.71
CA VAL A 244 -4.62 -16.74 -19.95
C VAL A 244 -5.70 -17.66 -20.48
N LEU A 245 -6.90 -17.15 -20.78
CA LEU A 245 -7.99 -17.97 -21.32
C LEU A 245 -7.69 -18.48 -22.73
N MET A 246 -7.13 -17.65 -23.61
CA MET A 246 -6.82 -18.03 -24.99
C MET A 246 -5.64 -18.99 -25.06
N LEU A 247 -4.51 -18.66 -24.41
CA LEU A 247 -3.34 -19.53 -24.39
C LEU A 247 -3.63 -20.81 -23.60
N GLY A 248 -4.27 -20.69 -22.43
CA GLY A 248 -4.66 -21.81 -21.60
C GLY A 248 -5.64 -22.73 -22.32
N GLY A 249 -6.70 -22.17 -22.92
CA GLY A 249 -7.66 -22.95 -23.71
C GLY A 249 -7.01 -23.65 -24.90
N TYR A 250 -6.10 -22.98 -25.61
CA TYR A 250 -5.32 -23.63 -26.67
C TYR A 250 -4.45 -24.78 -26.16
N LEU A 251 -3.82 -24.63 -25.00
CA LEU A 251 -3.02 -25.68 -24.37
C LEU A 251 -3.87 -26.86 -23.90
N VAL A 252 -5.10 -26.60 -23.43
CA VAL A 252 -6.10 -27.63 -23.09
C VAL A 252 -6.49 -28.42 -24.33
N LEU A 253 -6.78 -27.75 -25.46
CA LEU A 253 -7.08 -28.41 -26.72
C LEU A 253 -5.94 -29.31 -27.23
N GLN A 254 -4.69 -29.01 -26.85
CA GLN A 254 -3.52 -29.83 -27.16
C GLN A 254 -3.23 -30.93 -26.13
N GLY A 255 -4.03 -31.05 -25.06
CA GLY A 255 -3.76 -31.98 -23.97
C GLY A 255 -2.50 -31.66 -23.16
N LYS A 256 -2.02 -30.41 -23.17
CA LYS A 256 -0.81 -29.96 -22.46
C LYS A 256 -1.11 -29.34 -21.08
N THR A 257 -2.38 -29.19 -20.73
CA THR A 257 -2.87 -28.50 -19.54
C THR A 257 -4.32 -28.88 -19.30
N ASP A 258 -4.77 -28.83 -18.05
CA ASP A 258 -6.16 -29.09 -17.68
C ASP A 258 -7.00 -27.80 -17.57
N VAL A 259 -8.31 -27.94 -17.68
CA VAL A 259 -9.27 -26.83 -17.55
C VAL A 259 -9.12 -26.14 -16.20
N GLY A 260 -8.96 -26.89 -15.11
CA GLY A 260 -8.77 -26.34 -13.78
C GLY A 260 -7.52 -25.49 -13.66
N THR A 261 -6.44 -25.82 -14.40
CA THR A 261 -5.21 -25.00 -14.39
C THR A 261 -5.46 -23.63 -15.01
N VAL A 262 -6.24 -23.56 -16.09
CA VAL A 262 -6.63 -22.29 -16.71
C VAL A 262 -7.53 -21.47 -15.78
N VAL A 263 -8.49 -22.12 -15.11
CA VAL A 263 -9.40 -21.46 -14.15
C VAL A 263 -8.63 -20.95 -12.93
N ALA A 264 -7.71 -21.74 -12.39
CA ALA A 264 -6.85 -21.35 -11.27
C ALA A 264 -5.89 -20.22 -11.65
N ALA A 265 -5.32 -20.24 -12.86
CA ALA A 265 -4.50 -19.14 -13.36
C ALA A 265 -5.30 -17.84 -13.52
N THR A 266 -6.52 -17.92 -14.05
CA THR A 266 -7.44 -16.78 -14.18
C THR A 266 -7.81 -16.21 -12.81
N SER A 267 -8.15 -17.08 -11.86
CA SER A 267 -8.42 -16.70 -10.48
C SER A 267 -7.18 -16.09 -9.81
N GLY A 268 -6.00 -16.64 -10.08
CA GLY A 268 -4.71 -16.12 -9.61
C GLY A 268 -4.41 -14.71 -10.14
N LEU A 269 -4.70 -14.43 -11.42
CA LEU A 269 -4.57 -13.08 -11.98
C LEU A 269 -5.40 -12.04 -11.22
N THR A 270 -6.64 -12.39 -10.83
CA THR A 270 -7.46 -11.48 -10.03
C THR A 270 -6.88 -11.27 -8.62
N ARG A 271 -6.29 -12.32 -8.03
CA ARG A 271 -5.61 -12.24 -6.72
C ARG A 271 -4.33 -11.40 -6.76
N ILE A 272 -3.69 -11.22 -7.91
CA ILE A 272 -2.53 -10.34 -8.08
C ILE A 272 -2.92 -8.85 -8.04
N GLN A 273 -4.12 -8.49 -8.50
CA GLN A 273 -4.53 -7.09 -8.64
C GLN A 273 -4.59 -6.35 -7.29
N GLY A 274 -5.12 -7.02 -6.25
CA GLY A 274 -5.26 -6.44 -4.90
C GLY A 274 -3.90 -6.06 -4.27
N PRO A 275 -2.96 -7.00 -4.13
CA PRO A 275 -1.61 -6.72 -3.62
C PRO A 275 -0.86 -5.66 -4.42
N THR A 276 -0.95 -5.68 -5.76
CA THR A 276 -0.33 -4.64 -6.59
C THR A 276 -0.90 -3.27 -6.28
N ALA A 277 -2.23 -3.12 -6.25
CA ALA A 277 -2.89 -1.86 -5.87
C ALA A 277 -2.49 -1.38 -4.46
N PHE A 278 -2.38 -2.31 -3.51
CA PHE A 278 -1.92 -2.00 -2.15
C PHE A 278 -0.48 -1.50 -2.15
N LEU A 279 0.47 -2.18 -2.80
CA LEU A 279 1.88 -1.78 -2.81
C LEU A 279 2.07 -0.39 -3.43
N ILE A 280 1.28 -0.07 -4.45
CA ILE A 280 1.23 1.27 -5.04
C ILE A 280 0.78 2.32 -4.02
N ALA A 281 -0.31 2.04 -3.29
CA ALA A 281 -0.82 2.93 -2.25
C ALA A 281 0.18 3.05 -1.07
N PHE A 282 0.79 1.94 -0.67
CA PHE A 282 1.78 1.88 0.40
C PHE A 282 3.01 2.72 0.06
N TYR A 283 3.53 2.63 -1.16
CA TYR A 283 4.65 3.47 -1.59
C TYR A 283 4.35 4.98 -1.47
N ARG A 284 3.12 5.39 -1.82
CA ARG A 284 2.65 6.77 -1.64
C ARG A 284 2.60 7.16 -0.17
N GLN A 285 2.08 6.28 0.68
CA GLN A 285 1.98 6.48 2.12
C GLN A 285 3.36 6.61 2.77
N VAL A 286 4.33 5.75 2.40
CA VAL A 286 5.72 5.83 2.86
C VAL A 286 6.33 7.20 2.52
N SER A 287 6.10 7.67 1.28
CA SER A 287 6.63 8.95 0.82
C SER A 287 6.07 10.13 1.62
N ALA A 288 4.76 10.12 1.90
CA ALA A 288 4.10 11.13 2.72
C ALA A 288 4.60 11.11 4.18
N ASN A 289 4.68 9.92 4.78
CA ASN A 289 5.11 9.74 6.17
C ASN A 289 6.60 10.07 6.37
N ARG A 290 7.44 9.87 5.36
CA ARG A 290 8.84 10.31 5.38
C ARG A 290 8.95 11.82 5.61
N ILE A 291 8.17 12.61 4.87
CA ILE A 291 8.18 14.07 4.95
C ILE A 291 7.67 14.52 6.31
N LYS A 292 6.55 13.94 6.78
CA LYS A 292 5.98 14.22 8.11
C LYS A 292 6.95 13.89 9.25
N TYR A 293 7.65 12.76 9.14
CA TYR A 293 8.67 12.37 10.13
C TYR A 293 9.86 13.36 10.15
N GLU A 294 10.30 13.85 8.99
CA GLU A 294 11.38 14.85 8.92
C GLU A 294 10.96 16.18 9.55
N LEU A 295 9.76 16.67 9.22
CA LEU A 295 9.18 17.87 9.84
C LEU A 295 9.02 17.71 11.36
N MET A 296 8.58 16.53 11.81
CA MET A 296 8.44 16.25 13.24
C MET A 296 9.79 16.23 13.96
N LEU A 297 10.86 15.72 13.33
CA LEU A 297 12.21 15.77 13.91
C LEU A 297 12.72 17.20 14.11
N GLU A 298 12.36 18.14 13.23
CA GLU A 298 12.72 19.55 13.38
C GLU A 298 12.12 20.17 14.66
N LEU A 299 10.94 19.72 15.10
CA LEU A 299 10.30 20.17 16.34
C LEU A 299 11.11 19.82 17.61
N PHE A 300 11.92 18.75 17.54
CA PHE A 300 12.78 18.32 18.63
C PHE A 300 14.11 19.09 18.71
N GLY A 301 14.41 19.94 17.73
CA GLY A 301 15.63 20.76 17.72
C GLY A 301 16.92 19.96 17.49
N PRO A 302 18.10 20.54 17.80
CA PRO A 302 19.41 19.96 17.44
C PRO A 302 19.79 18.69 18.22
N ASN A 303 19.18 18.43 19.39
CA ASN A 303 19.45 17.25 20.23
C ASN A 303 18.18 16.41 20.49
N PRO A 304 17.61 15.75 19.46
CA PRO A 304 16.42 14.91 19.62
C PRO A 304 16.68 13.66 20.48
N GLU A 305 17.95 13.27 20.68
CA GLU A 305 18.31 12.10 21.48
C GLU A 305 18.02 12.26 22.98
N GLN A 306 17.91 13.49 23.50
CA GLN A 306 17.59 13.75 24.90
C GLN A 306 16.18 13.27 25.28
N TYR A 307 15.22 13.37 24.36
CA TYR A 307 13.82 12.96 24.55
C TYR A 307 13.58 11.47 24.32
N ARG A 308 14.64 10.70 24.11
CA ARG A 308 14.54 9.30 23.69
C ARG A 308 14.08 8.37 24.81
N ASN A 309 14.36 8.73 26.06
CA ASN A 309 14.03 7.92 27.24
C ASN A 309 13.31 8.78 28.30
N PRO A 310 11.96 8.81 28.32
CA PRO A 310 11.17 9.60 29.26
C PRO A 310 11.52 9.37 30.73
N ARG A 311 11.94 8.15 31.08
CA ARG A 311 12.28 7.73 32.45
C ARG A 311 13.63 8.23 32.96
N ARG A 312 14.46 8.86 32.12
CA ARG A 312 15.74 9.46 32.56
C ARG A 312 15.62 10.95 32.90
N LEU A 313 14.47 11.56 32.62
CA LEU A 313 14.19 12.97 32.84
C LEU A 313 13.32 13.22 34.08
N SER A 314 13.02 12.16 34.85
CA SER A 314 12.31 12.18 36.14
C SER A 314 13.28 11.94 37.28
#